data_AF-A0A7Y2AUM6-F1
#
_entry.id   AF-A0A7Y2AUM6-F1
#
_cell.length_a   1.000
_cell.length_b   1.000
_cell.length_c   1.000
_cell.angle_alpha   90.00
_cell.angle_beta   90.00
_cell.angle_gamma   90.00
#
_symmetry.space_group_name_H-M   'P 1'
#
loop_
_entity.id
_entity.type
_entity.pdbx_description
1 polymer ?
#
loop_
_entity_poly.entity_id
_entity_poly.type
_entity_poly.pdbx_seq_one_letter_code
_entity_poly.pdbx_strand_id
1 'polypeptide(L)' 'MYAIVEIAGQQFKVAKDQKVFVHRLQEDEGKKVNFN' A
#
# COMPACT_ATOMS: atom_id res chain seq x y z
N MET A 1 6.69 -10.01 -10.87
CA MET A 1 6.50 -10.55 -9.51
C MET A 1 5.49 -9.68 -8.78
N TYR A 2 4.52 -10.29 -8.09
CA TYR A 2 3.49 -9.56 -7.35
C TYR A 2 3.53 -9.96 -5.87
N ALA A 3 3.12 -9.05 -5.01
CA ALA A 3 2.92 -9.26 -3.58
C ALA A 3 1.48 -8.88 -3.21
N ILE A 4 0.97 -9.46 -2.13
CA ILE A 4 -0.29 -9.04 -1.54
C ILE A 4 0.03 -8.36 -0.22
N VAL A 5 -0.48 -7.15 -0.02
CA VAL A 5 -0.30 -6.35 1.19
C VAL A 5 -1.65 -5.99 1.77
N GLU A 6 -1.77 -5.97 3.10
CA GLU A 6 -2.99 -5.54 3.77
C GLU A 6 -2.88 -4.06 4.15
N ILE A 7 -3.81 -3.24 3.66
CA ILE A 7 -3.85 -1.80 3.90
C ILE A 7 -5.26 -1.45 4.38
N ALA A 8 -5.36 -0.94 5.61
CA ALA A 8 -6.63 -0.59 6.25
C ALA A 8 -7.66 -1.75 6.28
N GLY A 9 -7.20 -2.99 6.49
CA GLY A 9 -8.04 -4.20 6.54
C GLY A 9 -8.51 -4.71 5.18
N GLN A 10 -7.98 -4.18 4.08
CA GLN A 10 -8.23 -4.66 2.72
C GLN A 10 -6.93 -5.15 2.09
N GLN A 11 -7.00 -6.26 1.36
CA GLN A 11 -5.85 -6.82 0.67
C GLN A 11 -5.69 -6.23 -0.73
N PHE A 12 -4.50 -5.75 -1.04
CA PHE A 12 -4.14 -5.18 -2.33
C PHE A 12 -3.05 -6.02 -2.99
N LYS A 13 -3.28 -6.39 -4.26
CA LYS A 13 -2.25 -6.97 -5.11
C LYS A 13 -1.38 -5.85 -5.69
N VAL A 14 -0.12 -5.81 -5.28
CA VAL A 14 0.87 -4.84 -5.72
C VAL A 14 1.97 -5.51 -6.53
N ALA A 15 2.51 -4.79 -7.50
CA ALA A 15 3.66 -5.19 -8.30
C ALA A 15 4.69 -4.05 -8.34
N LYS A 16 5.91 -4.38 -8.77
CA LYS A 16 6.96 -3.36 -8.95
C LYS A 16 6.49 -2.28 -9.93
N ASP A 17 6.75 -1.02 -9.59
CA ASP A 17 6.36 0.19 -10.35
C ASP A 17 4.84 0.40 -10.51
N GLN A 18 4.02 -0.30 -9.71
CA GLN A 18 2.57 -0.11 -9.69
C GLN A 18 2.15 0.98 -8.71
N LYS A 19 1.30 1.92 -9.17
CA LYS A 19 0.58 2.85 -8.31
C LYS A 19 -0.78 2.25 -7.93
N VAL A 20 -1.10 2.24 -6.65
CA VAL A 20 -2.39 1.77 -6.12
C VAL A 20 -3.05 2.88 -5.32
N PHE A 21 -4.35 3.05 -5.52
CA PHE A 21 -5.16 3.96 -4.73
C PHE A 21 -5.75 3.19 -3.57
N VAL A 22 -5.48 3.66 -2.36
CA VAL A 22 -5.92 3.02 -1.11
C VAL A 22 -6.75 4.01 -0.30
N HIS A 23 -7.37 3.52 0.77
CA HIS A 23 -8.01 4.40 1.75
C HIS A 23 -7.00 5.37 2.37
N ARG A 24 -7.50 6.54 2.83
CA ARG A 24 -6.68 7.57 3.46
C ARG A 24 -5.82 6.94 4.56
N LEU A 25 -4.51 7.02 4.38
CA LEU A 25 -3.54 6.63 5.38
C LEU A 25 -3.43 7.74 6.43
N GLN A 26 -3.08 7.36 7.66
CA GLN A 26 -2.90 8.30 8.77
C GLN A 26 -1.57 9.07 8.67
N GLU A 27 -0.66 8.61 7.81
CA GLU A 27 0.68 9.14 7.61
C GLU A 27 0.68 10.34 6.64
N ASP A 28 1.67 11.21 6.82
CA ASP A 28 1.85 12.41 6.00
C ASP A 28 2.26 12.07 4.55
N GLU A 29 1.91 12.97 3.63
CA GLU A 29 2.32 12.86 2.23
C GLU A 29 3.85 12.83 2.10
N GLY A 30 4.38 11.82 1.40
CA GLY A 30 5.82 11.65 1.17
C GLY A 30 6.56 10.81 2.20
N LYS A 31 5.91 10.38 3.30
CA LYS A 31 6.50 9.39 4.22
C LYS A 31 6.50 7.99 3.60
N LYS A 32 7.58 7.25 3.87
CA LYS A 32 7.66 5.82 3.55
C LYS A 32 6.94 5.04 4.64
N VAL A 33 5.93 4.27 4.25
CA VAL A 33 5.18 3.36 5.12
C VAL A 33 5.55 1.93 4.78
N ASN A 34 5.76 1.10 5.80
CA ASN A 34 5.99 -0.33 5.64
C ASN A 34 4.74 -1.06 6.12
N PHE A 35 4.16 -1.87 5.24
CA PHE A 35 3.10 -2.81 5.57
C PHE A 35 3.75 -4.19 5.71
N ASN A 36 3.63 -4.80 6.89
CA ASN A 36 4.13 -6.15 7.17
C ASN A 36 3.09 -7.21 6.81
#